data_AF-A0A5E4IWB8-F1
#
_entry.id   AF-A0A5E4IWB8-F1
#
_cell.length_a   1.000
_cell.length_b   1.000
_cell.length_c   1.000
_cell.angle_alpha   90.00
_cell.angle_beta   90.00
_cell.angle_gamma   90.00
#
_symmetry.space_group_name_H-M   'P 1'
#
loop_
_entity.id
_entity.type
_entity.pdbx_description
1 polymer ?
#
loop_
_entity_poly.entity_id
_entity_poly.type
_entity_poly.pdbx_seq_one_letter_code
_entity_poly.pdbx_strand_id
1 'polypeptide(L)'
;MKMSKTPEFAKYASDLARHQDSIRCANEDLIKLSQRFGRMMPKLQRLDSSAILSWFQLYNKVKDATSKGDDELSSLMKNELAAANPVLQSQISYYCAQRQRLYSKMETMDDVLNGMIEELLENGSFEETQKQEMRMALDGTMEKSKHQLEAAPVSA
;
A
#
# COMPACT_ATOMS: atom_id res chain seq x y z
N MET A 1 -32.25 -9.66 -30.07
CA MET A 1 -31.16 -10.62 -29.84
C MET A 1 -30.40 -10.14 -28.59
N LYS A 2 -30.66 -10.73 -27.41
CA LYS A 2 -29.93 -10.38 -26.17
C LYS A 2 -28.54 -11.01 -26.28
N MET A 3 -27.51 -10.24 -26.61
CA MET A 3 -26.14 -10.69 -26.34
C MET A 3 -26.05 -10.90 -24.83
N SER A 4 -25.82 -12.15 -24.41
CA SER A 4 -25.71 -12.49 -23.00
C SER A 4 -24.52 -11.72 -22.44
N LYS A 5 -24.75 -10.79 -21.50
CA LYS A 5 -23.71 -10.03 -20.78
C LYS A 5 -22.75 -10.91 -19.95
N THR A 6 -22.95 -12.23 -19.99
CA THR A 6 -22.23 -13.26 -19.22
C THR A 6 -20.71 -13.25 -19.42
N PRO A 7 -20.15 -13.10 -20.64
CA PRO A 7 -18.69 -13.05 -20.82
C PRO A 7 -18.04 -11.80 -20.23
N GLU A 8 -18.72 -10.65 -20.29
CA GLU A 8 -18.22 -9.40 -19.70
C GLU A 8 -18.22 -9.47 -18.18
N PHE A 9 -19.30 -10.01 -17.58
CA PHE A 9 -19.34 -10.23 -16.13
C PHE A 9 -18.29 -11.24 -15.65
N ALA A 10 -18.01 -12.29 -16.43
CA ALA A 10 -16.95 -13.23 -16.11
C ALA A 10 -15.57 -12.56 -16.13
N LYS A 11 -15.32 -11.68 -17.10
CA LYS A 11 -14.09 -10.87 -17.16
C LYS A 11 -13.97 -9.96 -15.94
N TYR A 12 -15.02 -9.22 -15.59
CA TYR A 12 -15.03 -8.35 -14.42
C TYR A 12 -14.79 -9.10 -13.11
N ALA A 13 -15.41 -10.27 -12.94
CA ALA A 13 -15.18 -11.11 -11.77
C ALA A 13 -13.72 -11.61 -11.70
N SER A 14 -13.15 -12.01 -12.83
CA SER A 14 -11.75 -12.45 -12.92
C SER A 14 -10.78 -11.31 -12.59
N ASP A 15 -11.03 -10.11 -13.14
CA ASP A 15 -10.20 -8.94 -12.88
C ASP A 15 -10.27 -8.57 -11.38
N LEU A 16 -11.47 -8.52 -10.78
CA LEU A 16 -11.66 -8.29 -9.35
C LEU A 16 -10.90 -9.30 -8.48
N ALA A 17 -11.03 -10.59 -8.78
CA ALA A 17 -10.34 -11.65 -8.03
C ALA A 17 -8.82 -11.48 -8.08
N ARG A 18 -8.26 -11.13 -9.24
CA ARG A 18 -6.82 -10.85 -9.41
C ARG A 18 -6.38 -9.64 -8.57
N HIS A 19 -7.19 -8.59 -8.50
CA HIS A 19 -6.90 -7.40 -7.70
C HIS A 19 -7.03 -7.66 -6.19
N GLN A 20 -8.03 -8.42 -5.76
CA GLN A 20 -8.15 -8.87 -4.37
C GLN A 20 -6.94 -9.72 -3.95
N ASP A 21 -6.46 -10.61 -4.82
CA ASP A 21 -5.27 -11.40 -4.55
C ASP A 21 -3.99 -10.55 -4.45
N SER A 22 -3.89 -9.53 -5.30
CA SER A 22 -2.79 -8.55 -5.25
C SER A 22 -2.79 -7.77 -3.93
N ILE A 23 -3.95 -7.30 -3.45
CA ILE A 23 -4.07 -6.64 -2.14
C ILE A 23 -3.73 -7.60 -1.00
N ARG A 24 -4.18 -8.85 -1.07
CA ARG A 24 -3.84 -9.88 -0.09
C ARG A 24 -2.32 -10.06 0.01
N CYS A 25 -1.64 -10.21 -1.13
CA CYS A 25 -0.19 -10.35 -1.19
C CYS A 25 0.53 -9.11 -0.63
N ALA A 26 0.10 -7.91 -1.03
CA ALA A 26 0.67 -6.67 -0.51
C ALA A 26 0.50 -6.54 1.02
N ASN A 27 -0.65 -6.93 1.55
CA ASN A 27 -0.89 -6.95 2.99
C ASN A 27 -0.02 -8.00 3.71
N GLU A 28 0.20 -9.17 3.13
CA GLU A 28 1.12 -10.17 3.69
C GLU A 28 2.57 -9.65 3.73
N ASP A 29 2.99 -8.96 2.68
CA ASP A 29 4.33 -8.39 2.61
C ASP A 29 4.50 -7.22 3.59
N LEU A 30 3.47 -6.38 3.77
CA LEU A 30 3.46 -5.35 4.81
C LEU A 30 3.57 -5.96 6.22
N ILE A 31 2.88 -7.08 6.48
CA ILE A 31 2.98 -7.79 7.76
C ILE A 31 4.39 -8.34 7.98
N LYS A 32 5.00 -8.98 6.97
CA LYS A 32 6.38 -9.48 7.09
C LYS A 32 7.35 -8.34 7.34
N LEU A 33 7.13 -7.21 6.67
CA LEU A 33 7.97 -6.03 6.76
C LEU A 33 7.84 -5.33 8.11
N SER A 34 6.62 -5.23 8.66
CA SER A 34 6.37 -4.71 10.02
C SER A 34 6.97 -5.60 11.10
N GLN A 35 6.89 -6.93 10.94
CA GLN A 35 7.58 -7.86 11.84
C GLN A 35 9.10 -7.73 11.76
N ARG A 36 9.66 -7.55 10.55
CA ARG A 36 11.10 -7.29 10.36
C ARG A 36 11.49 -5.98 11.04
N PHE A 37 10.67 -4.95 10.89
CA PHE A 37 10.85 -3.65 11.53
C PHE A 37 10.87 -3.78 13.06
N GLY A 38 9.90 -4.49 13.64
CA GLY A 38 9.85 -4.73 15.09
C GLY A 38 11.09 -5.46 15.63
N ARG A 39 11.74 -6.32 14.82
CA ARG A 39 13.03 -6.94 15.18
C ARG A 39 14.23 -6.00 15.05
N MET A 40 14.14 -4.99 14.19
CA MET A 40 15.18 -3.97 14.00
C MET A 40 15.15 -2.93 15.12
N MET A 41 13.97 -2.60 15.63
CA MET A 41 13.75 -1.51 16.60
C MET A 41 14.63 -1.55 17.87
N PRO A 42 14.86 -2.69 18.55
CA PRO A 42 15.70 -2.73 19.76
C PRO A 42 17.18 -2.45 19.49
N LYS A 43 17.61 -2.49 18.22
CA LYS A 43 19.01 -2.32 17.80
C LYS A 43 19.19 -1.10 16.92
N LEU A 44 18.20 -0.19 16.91
CA LEU A 44 18.08 0.88 15.93
C LEU A 44 19.36 1.71 15.78
N GLN A 45 19.94 2.15 16.90
CA GLN A 45 21.17 2.96 16.92
C GLN A 45 22.41 2.22 16.40
N ARG A 46 22.35 0.89 16.23
CA ARG A 46 23.44 0.05 15.72
C ARG A 46 23.15 -0.48 14.31
N LEU A 47 22.04 -0.07 13.70
CA LEU A 47 21.72 -0.47 12.34
C LEU A 47 22.63 0.25 11.36
N ASP A 48 23.07 -0.49 10.36
CA ASP A 48 23.71 0.11 9.20
C ASP A 48 22.67 0.85 8.34
N SER A 49 23.09 1.95 7.72
CA SER A 49 22.23 2.77 6.86
C SER A 49 21.67 1.93 5.70
N SER A 50 22.47 1.00 5.18
CA SER A 50 22.05 0.09 4.10
C SER A 50 20.82 -0.77 4.47
N ALA A 51 20.73 -1.21 5.74
CA ALA A 51 19.61 -2.01 6.22
C ALA A 51 18.32 -1.18 6.30
N ILE A 52 18.44 0.08 6.68
CA ILE A 52 17.34 1.06 6.76
C ILE A 52 16.84 1.39 5.34
N LEU A 53 17.75 1.71 4.42
CA LEU A 53 17.41 2.01 3.02
C LEU A 53 16.80 0.79 2.31
N SER A 54 17.32 -0.41 2.56
CA SER A 54 16.72 -1.65 2.05
C SER A 54 15.29 -1.84 2.54
N TRP A 55 15.01 -1.49 3.79
CA TRP A 55 13.66 -1.56 4.34
C TRP A 55 12.73 -0.57 3.63
N PHE A 56 13.16 0.69 3.41
CA PHE A 56 12.40 1.68 2.64
C PHE A 56 12.07 1.20 1.21
N GLN A 57 13.04 0.63 0.51
CA GLN A 57 12.83 0.09 -0.84
C GLN A 57 11.75 -1.00 -0.86
N LEU A 58 11.77 -1.91 0.12
CA LEU A 58 10.76 -2.96 0.22
C LEU A 58 9.38 -2.37 0.53
N TYR A 59 9.31 -1.40 1.42
CA TYR A 59 8.04 -0.75 1.76
C TYR A 59 7.44 -0.02 0.56
N ASN A 60 8.28 0.71 -0.17
CA ASN A 60 7.86 1.42 -1.39
C ASN A 60 7.36 0.46 -2.47
N LYS A 61 7.91 -0.75 -2.59
CA LYS A 61 7.36 -1.78 -3.49
C LYS A 61 5.95 -2.20 -3.12
N VAL A 62 5.64 -2.29 -1.82
CA VAL A 62 4.27 -2.59 -1.36
C VAL A 62 3.34 -1.44 -1.75
N LYS A 63 3.74 -0.19 -1.52
CA LYS A 63 2.95 1.00 -1.92
C LYS A 63 2.72 1.08 -3.44
N ASP A 64 3.75 0.79 -4.23
CA ASP A 64 3.63 0.81 -5.70
C ASP A 64 2.67 -0.27 -6.21
N ALA A 65 2.71 -1.46 -5.62
CA ALA A 65 1.81 -2.57 -5.99
C ALA A 65 0.34 -2.22 -5.70
N THR A 66 0.06 -1.53 -4.59
CA THR A 66 -1.32 -1.12 -4.25
C THR A 66 -1.82 0.01 -5.14
N SER A 67 -1.01 1.04 -5.42
CA SER A 67 -1.39 2.13 -6.31
C SER A 67 -1.72 1.66 -7.72
N LYS A 68 -0.90 0.75 -8.28
CA LYS A 68 -1.16 0.16 -9.60
C LYS A 68 -2.49 -0.61 -9.64
N GLY A 69 -2.81 -1.34 -8.57
CA GLY A 69 -4.08 -2.05 -8.44
C GLY A 69 -5.28 -1.11 -8.49
N ASP A 70 -5.17 0.05 -7.85
CA ASP A 70 -6.22 1.07 -7.82
C ASP A 70 -6.46 1.72 -9.19
N ASP A 71 -5.40 2.07 -9.91
CA ASP A 71 -5.51 2.66 -11.25
C ASP A 71 -6.25 1.71 -12.20
N GLU A 72 -5.88 0.43 -12.19
CA GLU A 72 -6.49 -0.61 -13.02
C GLU A 72 -7.98 -0.83 -12.64
N LEU A 73 -8.33 -0.81 -11.36
CA LEU A 73 -9.71 -1.06 -10.90
C LEU A 73 -10.61 0.19 -10.94
N SER A 74 -10.05 1.39 -11.01
CA SER A 74 -10.80 2.65 -11.00
C SER A 74 -11.89 2.72 -12.09
N SER A 75 -11.59 2.16 -13.27
CA SER A 75 -12.51 2.07 -14.40
C SER A 75 -13.66 1.10 -14.15
N LEU A 76 -13.38 -0.01 -13.46
CA LEU A 76 -14.38 -1.02 -13.12
C LEU A 76 -15.31 -0.53 -12.00
N MET A 77 -14.77 0.18 -11.01
CA MET A 77 -15.56 0.75 -9.91
C MET A 77 -16.57 1.81 -10.39
N LYS A 78 -16.27 2.50 -11.50
CA LYS A 78 -17.16 3.49 -12.12
C LYS A 78 -18.16 2.89 -13.11
N ASN A 79 -18.14 1.56 -13.31
CA ASN A 79 -19.00 0.90 -14.28
C ASN A 79 -20.40 0.60 -13.70
N GLU A 80 -21.42 1.28 -14.21
CA GLU A 80 -22.81 1.14 -13.76
C GLU A 80 -23.38 -0.28 -13.92
N LEU A 81 -22.94 -1.03 -14.94
CA LEU A 81 -23.38 -2.41 -15.16
C LEU A 81 -22.80 -3.37 -14.13
N ALA A 82 -21.56 -3.13 -13.70
CA ALA A 82 -20.93 -3.90 -12.62
C ALA A 82 -21.59 -3.56 -11.27
N ALA A 83 -21.89 -2.28 -11.03
CA ALA A 83 -22.58 -1.83 -9.81
C ALA A 83 -24.02 -2.38 -9.69
N ALA A 84 -24.73 -2.54 -10.81
CA ALA A 84 -26.08 -3.10 -10.83
C ALA A 84 -26.13 -4.63 -10.64
N ASN A 85 -24.99 -5.32 -10.66
CA ASN A 85 -24.91 -6.77 -10.41
C ASN A 85 -24.60 -7.03 -8.93
N PRO A 86 -25.50 -7.66 -8.14
CA PRO A 86 -25.31 -7.82 -6.70
C PRO A 86 -24.04 -8.60 -6.30
N VAL A 87 -23.63 -9.58 -7.12
CA VAL A 87 -22.44 -10.38 -6.86
C VAL A 87 -21.19 -9.53 -7.08
N LEU A 88 -21.11 -8.84 -8.21
CA LEU A 88 -19.98 -7.95 -8.50
C LEU A 88 -19.91 -6.78 -7.52
N GLN A 89 -21.05 -6.20 -7.16
CA GLN A 89 -21.13 -5.17 -6.13
C GLN A 89 -20.55 -5.66 -4.80
N SER A 90 -20.91 -6.85 -4.35
CA SER A 90 -20.35 -7.45 -3.13
C SER A 90 -18.83 -7.64 -3.22
N GLN A 91 -18.32 -8.09 -4.37
CA GLN A 91 -16.88 -8.25 -4.61
C GLN A 91 -16.12 -6.92 -4.63
N ILE A 92 -16.72 -5.88 -5.22
CA ILE A 92 -16.19 -4.51 -5.21
C ILE A 92 -16.14 -3.99 -3.78
N SER A 93 -17.22 -4.12 -3.01
CA SER A 93 -17.25 -3.70 -1.59
C SER A 93 -16.21 -4.44 -0.76
N TYR A 94 -16.02 -5.74 -0.98
CA TYR A 94 -14.99 -6.52 -0.31
C TYR A 94 -13.58 -6.02 -0.65
N TYR A 95 -13.28 -5.78 -1.92
CA TYR A 95 -12.01 -5.17 -2.35
C TYR A 95 -11.78 -3.83 -1.66
N CYS A 96 -12.77 -2.93 -1.66
CA CYS A 96 -12.67 -1.62 -1.02
C CYS A 96 -12.34 -1.74 0.48
N ALA A 97 -12.99 -2.67 1.18
CA ALA A 97 -12.74 -2.90 2.59
C ALA A 97 -11.32 -3.46 2.85
N GLN A 98 -10.84 -4.37 2.02
CA GLN A 98 -9.47 -4.87 2.11
C GLN A 98 -8.45 -3.76 1.87
N ARG A 99 -8.69 -2.93 0.84
CA ARG A 99 -7.86 -1.78 0.49
C ARG A 99 -7.78 -0.76 1.64
N GLN A 100 -8.92 -0.36 2.19
CA GLN A 100 -8.97 0.60 3.28
C GLN A 100 -8.18 0.12 4.51
N ARG A 101 -8.30 -1.18 4.84
CA ARG A 101 -7.54 -1.79 5.93
C ARG A 101 -6.03 -1.79 5.65
N LEU A 102 -5.62 -2.01 4.40
CA LEU A 102 -4.22 -1.97 4.01
C LEU A 102 -3.66 -0.54 4.13
N TYR A 103 -4.39 0.45 3.63
CA TYR A 103 -3.98 1.86 3.71
C TYR A 103 -3.92 2.37 5.14
N SER A 104 -4.86 1.99 6.01
CA SER A 104 -4.77 2.32 7.44
C SER A 104 -3.50 1.74 8.11
N LYS A 105 -3.09 0.52 7.72
CA LYS A 105 -1.82 -0.05 8.21
C LYS A 105 -0.59 0.67 7.65
N MET A 106 -0.65 1.12 6.40
CA MET A 106 0.42 1.90 5.78
C MET A 106 0.57 3.27 6.45
N GLU A 107 -0.54 3.96 6.71
CA GLU A 107 -0.56 5.23 7.45
C GLU A 107 0.08 5.07 8.84
N THR A 108 -0.33 4.04 9.60
CA THR A 108 0.30 3.77 10.91
C THR A 108 1.80 3.47 10.78
N MET A 109 2.20 2.74 9.73
CA MET A 109 3.61 2.44 9.48
C MET A 109 4.39 3.70 9.09
N ASP A 110 3.78 4.62 8.36
CA ASP A 110 4.36 5.90 7.98
C ASP A 110 4.68 6.76 9.22
N ASP A 111 3.74 6.86 10.16
CA ASP A 111 3.95 7.56 11.43
C ASP A 111 5.10 6.95 12.24
N VAL A 112 5.12 5.62 12.33
CA VAL A 112 6.19 4.89 13.03
C VAL A 112 7.55 5.12 12.36
N LEU A 113 7.60 5.15 11.02
CA LEU A 113 8.84 5.41 10.28
C LEU A 113 9.34 6.83 10.48
N ASN A 114 8.46 7.83 10.47
CA ASN A 114 8.83 9.21 10.73
C ASN A 114 9.53 9.32 12.09
N GLY A 115 8.89 8.84 13.16
CA GLY A 115 9.47 8.90 14.50
C GLY A 115 10.78 8.09 14.63
N MET A 116 10.88 6.95 13.94
CA MET A 116 12.12 6.16 13.93
C MET A 116 13.27 6.92 13.27
N ILE A 117 13.03 7.56 12.13
CA ILE A 117 14.08 8.29 11.42
C ILE A 117 14.48 9.54 12.20
N GLU A 118 13.54 10.26 12.81
CA GLU A 118 13.85 11.36 13.72
C GLU A 118 14.81 10.90 14.85
N GLU A 119 14.47 9.81 15.53
CA GLU A 119 15.31 9.21 16.58
C GLU A 119 16.71 8.82 16.06
N LEU A 120 16.81 8.28 14.84
CA LEU A 120 18.10 7.92 14.25
C LEU A 120 18.94 9.13 13.83
N LEU A 121 18.28 10.20 13.37
CA LEU A 121 18.97 11.43 12.98
C LEU A 121 19.52 12.17 14.20
N GLU A 122 18.78 12.13 15.31
CA GLU A 122 19.15 12.75 16.59
C GLU A 122 20.20 11.95 17.34
N ASN A 123 19.98 10.64 17.51
CA ASN A 123 20.75 9.80 18.44
C ASN A 123 21.65 8.77 17.73
N GLY A 124 21.55 8.63 16.42
CA GLY A 124 22.36 7.70 15.62
C GLY A 124 23.75 8.24 15.31
N SER A 125 24.73 7.34 15.29
CA SER A 125 26.13 7.62 14.90
C SER A 125 26.32 7.53 13.38
N PHE A 126 25.54 8.30 12.62
CA PHE A 126 25.60 8.34 11.16
C PHE A 126 26.35 9.56 10.65
N GLU A 127 27.02 9.40 9.51
CA GLU A 127 27.59 10.53 8.77
C GLU A 127 26.48 11.42 8.19
N GLU A 128 26.78 12.70 7.96
CA GLU A 128 25.78 13.65 7.46
C GLU A 128 25.20 13.25 6.09
N THR A 129 26.02 12.64 5.24
CA THR A 129 25.60 12.06 3.95
C THR A 129 24.54 10.98 4.13
N GLN A 130 24.77 10.04 5.06
CA GLN A 130 23.84 8.97 5.38
C GLN A 130 22.54 9.50 6.01
N LYS A 131 22.65 10.52 6.87
CA LYS A 131 21.48 11.22 7.43
C LYS A 131 20.63 11.85 6.32
N GLN A 132 21.27 12.51 5.36
CA GLN A 132 20.57 13.11 4.22
C GLN A 132 19.92 12.06 3.32
N GLU A 133 20.58 10.93 3.07
CA GLU A 133 19.99 9.80 2.34
C GLU A 133 18.74 9.24 3.02
N MET A 134 18.78 9.09 4.35
CA MET A 134 17.62 8.64 5.13
C MET A 134 16.46 9.64 5.05
N ARG A 135 16.74 10.95 5.11
CA ARG A 135 15.71 11.99 4.94
C ARG A 135 15.07 11.93 3.56
N MET A 136 15.88 11.87 2.51
CA MET A 136 15.36 11.76 1.13
C MET A 136 14.55 10.48 0.93
N ALA A 137 14.98 9.35 1.51
CA ALA A 137 14.25 8.10 1.45
C ALA A 137 12.90 8.18 2.20
N LEU A 138 12.87 8.85 3.35
CA LEU A 138 11.65 9.11 4.10
C LEU A 138 10.69 9.99 3.31
N ASP A 139 11.15 11.15 2.83
CA ASP A 139 10.34 12.09 2.05
C ASP A 139 9.73 11.41 0.82
N GLY A 140 10.56 10.69 0.04
CA GLY A 140 10.09 9.95 -1.13
C GLY A 140 9.09 8.83 -0.78
N THR A 141 9.20 8.26 0.41
CA THR A 141 8.25 7.25 0.92
C THR A 141 6.92 7.89 1.35
N MET A 142 6.95 9.08 1.94
CA MET A 142 5.77 9.83 2.39
C MET A 142 4.97 10.40 1.21
N GLU A 143 5.65 10.91 0.17
CA GLU A 143 4.98 11.39 -1.04
C GLU A 143 4.13 10.30 -1.72
N LYS A 144 4.58 9.04 -1.70
CA LYS A 144 3.81 7.92 -2.24
C LYS A 144 2.50 7.66 -1.49
N SER A 145 2.42 8.01 -0.21
CA SER A 145 1.19 7.86 0.58
C SER A 145 0.17 8.95 0.28
N LYS A 146 0.61 10.17 -0.04
CA LYS A 146 -0.28 11.29 -0.37
C LYS A 146 -1.16 10.98 -1.58
N HIS A 147 -0.60 10.31 -2.58
CA HIS A 147 -1.34 9.89 -3.77
C HIS A 147 -2.37 8.77 -3.52
N GLN A 148 -2.27 8.03 -2.40
CA GLN A 148 -3.20 6.94 -2.08
C GLN A 148 -4.45 7.44 -1.33
N LEU A 149 -4.35 8.55 -0.60
CA LEU A 149 -5.46 9.17 0.13
C LEU A 149 -6.47 9.90 -0.78
N GLU A 150 -6.01 10.46 -1.91
CA GLU A 150 -6.90 11.14 -2.87
C GLU A 150 -7.82 10.18 -3.66
N ALA A 151 -7.55 8.87 -3.64
CA ALA A 151 -8.27 7.86 -4.42
C ALA A 151 -9.44 7.18 -3.66
N ALA A 152 -9.79 7.65 -2.45
CA ALA A 152 -10.97 7.17 -1.74
C ALA A 152 -12.21 7.96 -2.19
N PRO A 153 -13.23 7.35 -2.84
CA PRO A 153 -14.50 8.03 -2.99
C PRO A 153 -15.12 8.18 -1.61
N VAL A 154 -15.24 9.42 -1.15
CA VAL A 154 -16.04 9.78 0.02
C VAL A 154 -17.46 9.29 -0.29
N SER A 155 -17.93 8.29 0.45
CA SER A 155 -19.35 7.94 0.41
C SER A 155 -20.10 9.06 1.11
N ALA A 156 -20.97 9.74 0.37
CA ALA A 156 -21.96 10.69 0.89
C ALA A 156 -23.11 9.95 1.58
#